data_AF-A0AA42DM75-F1
#
_entry.id   AF-A0AA42DM75-F1
#
_cell.length_a   1.000
_cell.length_b   1.000
_cell.length_c   1.000
_cell.angle_alpha   90.00
_cell.angle_beta   90.00
_cell.angle_gamma   90.00
#
_symmetry.space_group_name_H-M   'P 1'
#
loop_
_entity.id
_entity.type
_entity.pdbx_description
1 polymer ?
#
loop_
_entity_poly.entity_id
_entity_poly.type
_entity_poly.pdbx_seq_one_letter_code
_entity_poly.pdbx_strand_id
1 'polypeptide(L)'
;MLAEKIPALQRSLAAMDATNKEIEGGSSLGLILIVVVAAPLIEEILFRGIVFRSMRKVIPRWYPLILSAAIFGAYHMNIVQAVYATFMGIVAAIIYEKTNNLMYPILVHVTNNLIGAIQSFIPSETGVFIVNMFSLSMIIPMFYAIYRLLRCNLPEQAYAKTPIDI
;
A
#
# COMPACT_ATOMS: atom_id res chain seq x y z
N MET A 1 -27.73 -20.72 -16.11
CA MET A 1 -27.42 -19.63 -15.13
C MET A 1 -28.05 -18.32 -15.61
N LEU A 2 -28.35 -17.34 -14.74
CA LEU A 2 -28.98 -16.04 -15.09
C LEU A 2 -28.33 -15.31 -16.29
N ALA A 3 -27.03 -15.53 -16.50
CA ALA A 3 -26.26 -14.99 -17.63
C ALA A 3 -26.73 -15.48 -19.01
N GLU A 4 -27.32 -16.68 -19.15
CA GLU A 4 -27.74 -17.21 -20.47
C GLU A 4 -28.98 -16.53 -21.06
N LYS A 5 -29.78 -15.85 -20.23
CA LYS A 5 -31.08 -15.29 -20.65
C LYS A 5 -31.02 -13.83 -21.10
N ILE A 6 -29.87 -13.15 -20.93
CA ILE A 6 -29.73 -11.72 -21.23
C ILE A 6 -28.54 -11.53 -22.19
N PRO A 7 -28.80 -11.36 -23.50
CA PRO A 7 -27.74 -11.26 -24.52
C PRO A 7 -26.76 -10.11 -24.28
N ALA A 8 -27.23 -8.99 -23.72
CA ALA A 8 -26.38 -7.86 -23.37
C ALA A 8 -25.39 -8.21 -22.24
N LEU A 9 -25.82 -9.02 -21.27
CA LEU A 9 -24.97 -9.46 -20.16
C LEU A 9 -23.91 -10.45 -20.65
N GLN A 10 -24.26 -11.37 -21.56
CA GLN A 10 -23.29 -12.28 -22.19
C GLN A 10 -22.21 -11.52 -22.96
N ARG A 11 -22.59 -10.48 -23.72
CA ARG A 11 -21.61 -9.65 -24.44
C ARG A 11 -20.69 -8.90 -23.49
N SER A 12 -21.21 -8.36 -22.39
CA SER A 12 -20.40 -7.68 -21.39
C SER A 12 -19.43 -8.64 -20.69
N LEU A 13 -19.88 -9.85 -20.34
CA LEU A 13 -19.03 -10.87 -19.73
C LEU A 13 -17.96 -11.36 -20.71
N ALA A 14 -18.31 -11.63 -21.97
CA ALA A 14 -17.35 -12.00 -22.99
C ALA A 14 -16.34 -10.89 -23.29
N ALA A 15 -16.75 -9.62 -23.24
CA ALA A 15 -15.84 -8.48 -23.37
C ALA A 15 -14.90 -8.34 -22.17
N MET A 16 -15.39 -8.58 -20.94
CA MET A 16 -14.56 -8.62 -19.74
C MET A 16 -13.57 -9.80 -19.79
N ASP A 17 -13.99 -10.99 -20.22
CA ASP A 17 -13.13 -12.16 -20.38
C ASP A 17 -12.07 -11.95 -21.47
N ALA A 18 -12.44 -11.35 -22.61
CA ALA A 18 -11.48 -11.02 -23.67
C ALA A 18 -10.44 -9.99 -23.19
N THR A 19 -10.89 -8.96 -22.44
CA THR A 19 -10.00 -7.97 -21.83
C THR A 19 -9.08 -8.61 -20.78
N ASN A 20 -9.60 -9.49 -19.93
CA ASN A 20 -8.80 -10.23 -18.95
C ASN A 20 -7.76 -11.13 -19.62
N LYS A 21 -8.13 -11.79 -20.73
CA LYS A 21 -7.22 -12.65 -21.49
C LYS A 21 -6.16 -11.86 -22.26
N GLU A 22 -6.47 -10.64 -22.72
CA GLU A 22 -5.47 -9.70 -23.26
C GLU A 22 -4.57 -9.12 -22.17
N ILE A 23 -5.07 -8.93 -20.93
CA ILE A 23 -4.25 -8.55 -19.78
C ILE A 23 -3.34 -9.71 -19.38
N GLU A 24 -3.84 -10.95 -19.37
CA GLU A 24 -3.05 -12.17 -19.17
C GLU A 24 -2.02 -12.39 -20.29
N GLY A 25 -2.35 -12.01 -21.53
CA GLY A 25 -1.46 -12.02 -22.68
C GLY A 25 -0.62 -10.74 -22.85
N GLY A 26 -0.82 -9.75 -21.97
CA GLY A 26 -0.09 -8.49 -21.98
C GLY A 26 1.37 -8.73 -21.68
N SER A 27 2.26 -7.96 -22.32
CA SER A 27 3.70 -8.01 -22.03
C SER A 27 3.91 -7.99 -20.52
N SER A 28 4.59 -9.01 -19.98
CA SER A 28 4.86 -9.17 -18.54
C SER A 28 5.44 -7.89 -17.93
N LEU A 29 6.12 -7.07 -18.74
CA LEU A 29 6.63 -5.75 -18.39
C LEU A 29 5.54 -4.73 -18.06
N GLY A 30 4.43 -4.71 -18.79
CA GLY A 30 3.32 -3.79 -18.55
C GLY A 30 2.64 -4.06 -17.20
N LEU A 31 2.41 -5.34 -16.88
CA LEU A 31 1.89 -5.76 -15.58
C LEU A 31 2.86 -5.40 -14.45
N ILE A 32 4.16 -5.62 -14.65
CA ILE A 32 5.19 -5.25 -13.67
C ILE A 32 5.22 -3.74 -13.45
N LEU A 33 5.15 -2.91 -14.49
CA LEU A 33 5.12 -1.46 -14.34
C LEU A 33 3.89 -0.98 -13.56
N ILE A 34 2.73 -1.59 -13.79
CA ILE A 34 1.51 -1.27 -13.04
C ILE A 34 1.70 -1.63 -11.56
N VAL A 35 2.10 -2.85 -11.26
CA VAL A 35 2.23 -3.35 -9.87
C VAL A 35 3.36 -2.67 -9.10
N VAL A 36 4.46 -2.36 -9.77
CA VAL A 36 5.67 -1.81 -9.13
C VAL A 36 5.63 -0.30 -9.04
N VAL A 37 4.98 0.40 -9.98
CA VAL A 37 5.04 1.87 -10.05
C VAL A 37 3.66 2.51 -9.93
N ALA A 38 2.73 2.17 -10.83
CA ALA A 38 1.45 2.88 -10.90
C ALA A 38 0.58 2.64 -9.66
N ALA A 39 0.50 1.39 -9.19
CA ALA A 39 -0.26 1.04 -7.99
C ALA A 39 0.32 1.71 -6.73
N PRO A 40 1.62 1.59 -6.40
CA PRO A 40 2.23 2.31 -5.28
C PRO A 40 2.02 3.82 -5.31
N LEU A 41 2.12 4.43 -6.51
CA LEU A 41 1.88 5.86 -6.66
C LEU A 41 0.45 6.25 -6.25
N ILE A 42 -0.55 5.54 -6.80
CA ILE A 42 -1.97 5.82 -6.51
C ILE A 42 -2.28 5.53 -5.05
N GLU A 43 -1.76 4.43 -4.52
CA GLU A 43 -1.96 4.02 -3.13
C GLU A 43 -1.38 5.04 -2.16
N GLU A 44 -0.15 5.53 -2.36
CA GLU A 44 0.40 6.56 -1.48
C GLU A 44 -0.34 7.90 -1.58
N ILE A 45 -0.80 8.30 -2.78
CA ILE A 45 -1.65 9.49 -2.94
C ILE A 45 -2.95 9.33 -2.13
N LEU A 46 -3.61 8.19 -2.26
CA LEU A 46 -4.87 7.92 -1.57
C LEU A 46 -4.66 7.83 -0.05
N PHE A 47 -3.77 6.95 0.40
CA PHE A 47 -3.66 6.64 1.82
C PHE A 47 -2.85 7.69 2.60
N ARG A 48 -1.82 8.30 2.02
CA ARG A 48 -0.96 9.29 2.73
C ARG A 48 -1.38 10.71 2.40
N GLY A 49 -1.58 11.00 1.12
CA GLY A 49 -2.03 12.31 0.66
C GLY A 49 -3.44 12.67 1.14
N ILE A 50 -4.39 11.72 1.10
CA ILE A 50 -5.80 11.97 1.41
C ILE A 50 -6.19 11.42 2.78
N VAL A 51 -6.13 10.10 3.01
CA VAL A 51 -6.67 9.46 4.23
C VAL A 51 -5.91 9.92 5.47
N PHE A 52 -4.59 9.69 5.51
CA PHE A 52 -3.75 10.08 6.64
C PHE A 52 -3.84 11.59 6.92
N ARG A 53 -3.70 12.43 5.88
CA ARG A 53 -3.74 13.88 6.04
C ARG A 53 -5.10 14.38 6.53
N SER A 54 -6.20 13.77 6.08
CA SER A 54 -7.55 14.09 6.56
C SER A 54 -7.73 13.72 8.03
N MET A 55 -7.29 12.52 8.43
CA MET A 55 -7.29 12.10 9.83
C MET A 55 -6.41 12.99 10.70
N ARG A 56 -5.26 13.42 10.17
CA ARG A 56 -4.29 14.25 10.90
C ARG A 56 -4.84 15.63 11.27
N LYS A 57 -5.80 16.16 10.51
CA LYS A 57 -6.45 17.45 10.78
C LYS A 57 -7.32 17.43 12.03
N VAL A 58 -7.88 16.28 12.38
CA VAL A 58 -8.89 16.15 13.45
C VAL A 58 -8.45 15.25 14.60
N ILE A 59 -7.50 14.35 14.37
CA ILE A 59 -7.04 13.38 15.36
C ILE A 59 -5.56 13.70 15.71
N PRO A 60 -5.26 14.05 16.99
CA PRO A 60 -3.90 14.35 17.41
C PRO A 60 -3.07 13.08 17.65
N ARG A 61 -1.79 13.27 18.01
CA ARG A 61 -0.86 12.20 18.44
C ARG A 61 -0.61 11.13 17.36
N TRP A 62 -0.39 9.88 17.75
CA TRP A 62 0.04 8.82 16.82
C TRP A 62 -1.13 8.09 16.14
N TYR A 63 -2.38 8.32 16.54
CA TYR A 63 -3.55 7.59 16.03
C TYR A 63 -3.73 7.66 14.50
N PRO A 64 -3.56 8.81 13.81
CA PRO A 64 -3.70 8.87 12.35
C PRO A 64 -2.73 7.94 11.61
N LEU A 65 -1.52 7.76 12.16
CA LEU A 65 -0.50 6.90 11.55
C LEU A 65 -0.98 5.45 11.56
N ILE A 66 -1.49 4.99 12.69
CA ILE A 66 -1.94 3.60 12.84
C ILE A 66 -3.25 3.35 12.08
N LEU A 67 -4.22 4.26 12.17
CA LEU A 67 -5.52 4.09 11.51
C LEU A 67 -5.41 4.11 9.99
N SER A 68 -4.68 5.08 9.42
CA SER A 68 -4.49 5.13 7.96
C SER A 68 -3.75 3.90 7.44
N ALA A 69 -2.74 3.43 8.18
CA ALA A 69 -1.99 2.23 7.83
C ALA A 69 -2.84 0.95 7.95
N ALA A 70 -3.70 0.83 8.97
CA ALA A 70 -4.60 -0.30 9.11
C ALA A 70 -5.64 -0.36 7.99
N ILE A 71 -6.18 0.79 7.55
CA ILE A 71 -7.08 0.86 6.40
C ILE A 71 -6.34 0.45 5.12
N PHE A 72 -5.11 0.92 4.93
CA PHE A 72 -4.26 0.50 3.81
C PHE A 72 -4.00 -1.01 3.81
N GLY A 73 -3.74 -1.61 4.97
CA GLY A 73 -3.64 -3.07 5.09
C GLY A 73 -4.94 -3.77 4.71
N ALA A 74 -6.07 -3.36 5.31
CA ALA A 74 -7.37 -3.97 5.06
C ALA A 74 -7.82 -3.89 3.60
N TYR A 75 -7.44 -2.83 2.87
CA TYR A 75 -7.72 -2.63 1.44
C TYR A 75 -7.26 -3.81 0.56
N HIS A 76 -6.25 -4.55 0.99
CA HIS A 76 -5.70 -5.66 0.20
C HIS A 76 -6.49 -6.97 0.29
N MET A 77 -7.49 -7.07 1.19
CA MET A 77 -8.42 -8.21 1.28
C MET A 77 -7.76 -9.60 1.48
N ASN A 78 -6.49 -9.63 1.89
CA ASN A 78 -5.74 -10.84 2.21
C ASN A 78 -5.08 -10.62 3.58
N ILE A 79 -5.24 -11.56 4.52
CA ILE A 79 -4.80 -11.36 5.91
C ILE A 79 -3.27 -11.22 6.01
N VAL A 80 -2.52 -12.08 5.33
CA VAL A 80 -1.04 -12.02 5.34
C VAL A 80 -0.57 -10.69 4.76
N GLN A 81 -1.18 -10.26 3.66
CA GLN A 81 -0.92 -8.98 3.03
C GLN A 81 -1.34 -7.78 3.84
N ALA A 82 -2.51 -7.83 4.46
CA ALA A 82 -3.00 -6.78 5.31
C ALA A 82 -2.06 -6.51 6.48
N VAL A 83 -1.52 -7.57 7.08
CA VAL A 83 -0.55 -7.45 8.18
C VAL A 83 0.71 -6.73 7.71
N TYR A 84 1.38 -7.20 6.64
CA TYR A 84 2.62 -6.54 6.20
C TYR A 84 2.37 -5.14 5.61
N ALA A 85 1.28 -4.95 4.87
CA ALA A 85 0.93 -3.66 4.27
C ALA A 85 0.60 -2.64 5.35
N THR A 86 -0.04 -3.05 6.46
CA THR A 86 -0.23 -2.19 7.63
C THR A 86 1.12 -1.70 8.17
N PHE A 87 2.11 -2.58 8.30
CA PHE A 87 3.41 -2.19 8.86
C PHE A 87 4.24 -1.31 7.95
N MET A 88 4.35 -1.67 6.67
CA MET A 88 4.93 -0.79 5.66
C MET A 88 4.20 0.56 5.68
N GLY A 89 2.87 0.52 5.83
CA GLY A 89 2.04 1.69 5.86
C GLY A 89 2.26 2.62 7.06
N ILE A 90 2.61 2.07 8.22
CA ILE A 90 3.02 2.86 9.39
C ILE A 90 4.35 3.56 9.07
N VAL A 91 5.32 2.83 8.51
CA VAL A 91 6.62 3.41 8.11
C VAL A 91 6.43 4.53 7.09
N ALA A 92 5.63 4.30 6.05
CA ALA A 92 5.31 5.30 5.04
C ALA A 92 4.63 6.54 5.65
N ALA A 93 3.69 6.37 6.58
CA ALA A 93 3.05 7.48 7.29
C ALA A 93 4.04 8.28 8.15
N ILE A 94 4.98 7.62 8.86
CA ILE A 94 6.04 8.30 9.63
C ILE A 94 6.96 9.10 8.70
N ILE A 95 7.39 8.49 7.60
CA ILE A 95 8.25 9.16 6.61
C ILE A 95 7.55 10.39 6.06
N TYR A 96 6.30 10.24 5.62
CA TYR A 96 5.51 11.34 5.09
C TYR A 96 5.32 12.44 6.14
N GLU A 97 4.99 12.09 7.38
CA GLU A 97 4.81 13.05 8.46
C GLU A 97 6.08 13.86 8.77
N LYS A 98 7.25 13.23 8.73
CA LYS A 98 8.52 13.89 9.02
C LYS A 98 9.07 14.71 7.85
N THR A 99 8.83 14.26 6.64
CA THR A 99 9.39 14.88 5.42
C THR A 99 8.43 15.84 4.74
N ASN A 100 7.13 15.74 5.03
CA ASN A 100 6.04 16.39 4.32
C ASN A 100 6.13 16.25 2.80
N ASN A 101 6.73 15.16 2.32
CA ASN A 101 6.99 14.92 0.90
C ASN A 101 6.58 13.48 0.55
N LEU A 102 5.62 13.38 -0.37
CA LEU A 102 5.02 12.11 -0.78
C LEU A 102 5.98 11.25 -1.63
N MET A 103 7.03 11.84 -2.21
CA MET A 103 7.99 11.08 -3.01
C MET A 103 8.76 10.05 -2.20
N TYR A 104 9.06 10.32 -0.93
CA TYR A 104 9.78 9.36 -0.08
C TYR A 104 8.98 8.08 0.20
N PRO A 105 7.72 8.12 0.70
CA PRO A 105 6.94 6.90 0.86
C PRO A 105 6.66 6.20 -0.47
N ILE A 106 6.46 6.94 -1.58
CA ILE A 106 6.32 6.33 -2.91
C ILE A 106 7.56 5.52 -3.29
N LEU A 107 8.77 6.08 -3.14
CA LEU A 107 10.00 5.36 -3.47
C LEU A 107 10.19 4.11 -2.61
N VAL A 108 9.86 4.18 -1.32
CA VAL A 108 9.92 3.02 -0.42
C VAL A 108 8.93 1.93 -0.88
N HIS A 109 7.71 2.32 -1.23
CA HIS A 109 6.67 1.39 -1.66
C HIS A 109 7.00 0.76 -3.02
N VAL A 110 7.44 1.56 -4.00
CA VAL A 110 7.93 1.08 -5.30
C VAL A 110 9.06 0.07 -5.11
N THR A 111 10.01 0.36 -4.21
CA THR A 111 11.12 -0.57 -3.91
C THR A 111 10.60 -1.88 -3.32
N ASN A 112 9.64 -1.81 -2.39
CA ASN A 112 9.04 -3.00 -1.79
C ASN A 112 8.31 -3.86 -2.84
N ASN A 113 7.52 -3.23 -3.71
CA ASN A 113 6.81 -3.95 -4.76
C ASN A 113 7.75 -4.48 -5.85
N LEU A 114 8.87 -3.81 -6.13
CA LEU A 114 9.89 -4.32 -7.02
C LEU A 114 10.52 -5.60 -6.47
N ILE A 115 10.86 -5.63 -5.18
CA ILE A 115 11.39 -6.84 -4.52
C ILE A 115 10.37 -7.98 -4.61
N GLY A 116 9.09 -7.68 -4.37
CA GLY A 116 8.00 -8.65 -4.55
C GLY A 116 7.85 -9.14 -5.99
N ALA A 117 7.95 -8.25 -6.97
CA ALA A 117 7.88 -8.61 -8.39
C ALA A 117 9.06 -9.48 -8.85
N ILE A 118 10.26 -9.27 -8.30
CA ILE A 118 11.42 -10.14 -8.59
C ILE A 118 11.15 -11.60 -8.18
N GLN A 119 10.31 -11.83 -7.16
CA GLN A 119 9.91 -13.18 -6.74
C GLN A 119 9.26 -13.99 -7.86
N SER A 120 8.50 -13.36 -8.77
CA SER A 120 7.83 -14.10 -9.86
C SER A 120 8.81 -14.68 -10.88
N PHE A 121 10.08 -14.29 -10.83
CA PHE A 121 11.16 -14.80 -11.67
C PHE A 121 12.01 -15.89 -10.97
N ILE A 122 11.71 -16.21 -9.71
CA ILE A 122 12.41 -17.19 -8.88
C ILE A 122 11.49 -18.42 -8.68
N PRO A 123 12.00 -19.66 -8.61
CA PRO A 123 11.18 -20.84 -8.31
C PRO A 123 10.30 -20.63 -7.08
N SER A 124 9.02 -21.04 -7.15
CA SER A 124 7.96 -20.71 -6.18
C SER A 124 8.32 -21.07 -4.73
N GLU A 125 8.95 -22.22 -4.51
CA GLU A 125 9.43 -22.68 -3.19
C GLU A 125 10.43 -21.67 -2.58
N THR A 126 11.41 -21.23 -3.37
CA THR A 126 12.43 -20.27 -2.94
C THR A 126 11.87 -18.86 -2.81
N GLY A 127 10.99 -18.46 -3.73
CA GLY A 127 10.35 -17.15 -3.70
C GLY A 127 9.50 -16.95 -2.44
N VAL A 128 8.63 -17.92 -2.12
CA VAL A 128 7.78 -17.88 -0.91
C VAL A 128 8.65 -17.87 0.35
N PHE A 129 9.73 -18.65 0.38
CA PHE A 129 10.68 -18.62 1.50
C PHE A 129 11.31 -17.23 1.70
N ILE A 130 11.78 -16.58 0.64
CA ILE A 130 12.40 -15.25 0.71
C ILE A 130 11.40 -14.21 1.24
N VAL A 131 10.17 -14.19 0.73
CA VAL A 131 9.14 -13.25 1.19
C VAL A 131 8.79 -13.48 2.64
N ASN A 132 8.68 -14.73 3.08
CA ASN A 132 8.40 -15.04 4.49
C ASN A 132 9.55 -14.59 5.40
N MET A 133 10.82 -14.80 4.98
CA MET A 133 11.99 -14.34 5.75
C MET A 133 12.06 -12.82 5.84
N PHE A 134 11.86 -12.11 4.73
CA PHE A 134 11.80 -10.65 4.72
C PHE A 134 10.66 -10.15 5.62
N SER A 135 9.47 -10.73 5.50
CA SER A 135 8.29 -10.38 6.30
C SER A 135 8.51 -10.57 7.80
N LEU A 136 9.11 -11.69 8.21
CA LEU A 136 9.43 -11.96 9.61
C LEU A 136 10.51 -11.01 10.16
N SER A 137 11.52 -10.69 9.35
CA SER A 137 12.60 -9.78 9.76
C SER A 137 12.09 -8.35 10.02
N MET A 138 11.03 -7.93 9.34
CA MET A 138 10.43 -6.59 9.49
C MET A 138 9.64 -6.40 10.79
N ILE A 139 9.34 -7.47 11.52
CA ILE A 139 8.60 -7.42 12.80
C ILE A 139 9.40 -6.67 13.88
N ILE A 140 10.72 -6.85 13.94
CA ILE A 140 11.56 -6.24 14.98
C ILE A 140 11.71 -4.71 14.81
N PRO A 141 12.09 -4.18 13.63
CA PRO A 141 12.13 -2.73 13.38
C PRO A 141 10.78 -2.06 13.62
N MET A 142 9.69 -2.78 13.36
CA MET A 142 8.31 -2.35 13.53
C MET A 142 7.90 -2.22 15.00
N PHE A 143 8.18 -3.22 15.84
CA PHE A 143 7.95 -3.08 17.28
C PHE A 143 8.79 -1.95 17.86
N TYR A 144 10.03 -1.78 17.38
CA TYR A 144 10.86 -0.64 17.76
C TYR A 144 10.29 0.71 17.29
N ALA A 145 9.78 0.79 16.05
CA ALA A 145 9.17 2.01 15.52
C ALA A 145 7.89 2.38 16.29
N ILE A 146 7.03 1.40 16.58
CA ILE A 146 5.83 1.58 17.42
C ILE A 146 6.23 1.98 18.83
N TYR A 147 7.21 1.30 19.46
CA TYR A 147 7.72 1.67 20.78
C TYR A 147 8.25 3.10 20.79
N ARG A 148 9.06 3.48 19.78
CA ARG A 148 9.60 4.83 19.64
C ARG A 148 8.48 5.85 19.42
N LEU A 149 7.45 5.52 18.64
CA LEU A 149 6.29 6.38 18.42
C LEU A 149 5.45 6.59 19.68
N LEU A 150 5.26 5.54 20.49
CA LEU A 150 4.55 5.64 21.76
C LEU A 150 5.35 6.43 22.81
N ARG A 151 6.69 6.44 22.70
CA ARG A 151 7.60 7.17 23.59
C ARG A 151 7.89 8.60 23.13
N CYS A 152 7.83 8.87 21.84
CA CYS A 152 7.86 10.22 21.30
C CYS A 152 6.47 10.83 21.47
N ASN A 153 6.28 11.61 22.53
CA ASN A 153 5.26 12.66 22.51
C ASN A 153 5.57 13.55 21.30
N LEU A 154 4.94 13.27 20.16
CA LEU A 154 4.99 14.17 19.01
C LEU A 154 4.50 15.52 19.56
N PRO A 155 5.36 16.55 19.57
CA PRO A 155 5.05 17.79 20.25
C PRO A 155 3.75 18.33 19.65
N GLU A 156 2.76 18.47 20.52
CA GLU A 156 1.39 18.93 20.24
C GLU A 156 1.37 20.28 19.49
N GLN A 157 2.51 20.97 19.46
CA GLN A 157 2.73 22.29 18.88
C GLN A 157 3.12 22.30 17.39
N ALA A 158 3.41 21.16 16.76
CA ALA A 158 3.70 21.09 15.31
C ALA A 158 2.43 21.03 14.43
N TYR A 159 1.26 20.80 15.04
CA TYR A 159 0.01 20.54 14.31
C TYR A 159 -0.75 21.79 13.83
N ALA A 160 -0.32 22.98 14.26
CA ALA A 160 -1.05 24.23 14.08
C ALA A 160 -0.49 25.17 13.01
N LYS A 161 0.56 24.82 12.26
CA LYS A 161 1.21 25.76 11.32
C LYS A 161 1.58 25.12 9.99
N THR A 162 0.58 24.95 9.13
CA THR A 162 0.77 25.29 7.72
C THR A 162 -0.56 25.88 7.26
N PRO A 163 -0.60 27.15 6.83
CA PRO A 163 -1.81 27.72 6.26
C PRO A 163 -2.27 26.83 5.10
N ILE A 164 -3.59 26.67 5.02
CA ILE A 164 -4.23 26.04 3.88
C ILE A 164 -4.18 27.07 2.75
N ASP A 165 -3.08 27.07 1.99
CA ASP A 165 -3.08 27.73 0.69
C ASP A 165 -3.67 26.73 -0.31
N ILE A 166 -4.93 26.96 -0.66
CA ILE A 166 -5.60 26.40 -1.83
C ILE A 166 -5.14 27.23 -3.04
#